data_AF-A0A176ZDR6-F1
#
_entry.id   AF-A0A176ZDR6-F1
#
_cell.length_a   1.000
_cell.length_b   1.000
_cell.length_c   1.000
_cell.angle_alpha   90.00
_cell.angle_beta   90.00
_cell.angle_gamma   90.00
#
_symmetry.space_group_name_H-M   'P 1'
#
loop_
_entity.id
_entity.type
_entity.pdbx_description
1 polymer ?
#
loop_
_entity_poly.entity_id
_entity_poly.type
_entity_poly.pdbx_seq_one_letter_code
_entity_poly.pdbx_strand_id
1 'polypeptide(L)' 'MALDPEEFVTLTDHGSMKLRAAVLRAMTLLPKERKRTTIVREGEPAILHFEQIKNLAAQWEVQGSARGPFDTSNVSDPC' A
#
# COMPACT_ATOMS: atom_id res chain seq x y z
N MET A 1 -8.88 6.49 -5.44
CA MET A 1 -7.61 7.23 -5.54
C MET A 1 -6.54 6.23 -5.92
N ALA A 2 -6.02 6.28 -7.14
CA ALA A 2 -4.83 5.52 -7.49
C ALA A 2 -3.63 6.36 -7.02
N LEU A 3 -2.95 5.90 -5.96
CA LEU A 3 -1.68 6.47 -5.51
C LEU A 3 -0.57 5.51 -5.88
N ASP A 4 0.56 6.04 -6.32
CA ASP A 4 1.72 5.24 -6.68
C ASP A 4 2.35 4.63 -5.42
N PRO A 5 2.41 3.28 -5.31
CA PRO A 5 2.98 2.61 -4.14
C PRO A 5 4.48 2.88 -3.96
N GLU A 6 5.15 3.31 -5.03
CA GLU A 6 6.58 3.67 -5.04
C GLU A 6 6.84 5.15 -4.82
N GLU A 7 5.79 5.97 -4.63
CA GLU A 7 5.94 7.38 -4.28
C GLU A 7 6.74 7.53 -2.97
N PHE A 8 7.67 8.49 -2.96
CA PHE A 8 8.37 8.86 -1.73
C PHE A 8 7.49 9.77 -0.88
N VAL A 9 7.24 9.32 0.34
CA VAL A 9 6.37 10.01 1.30
C VAL A 9 7.05 10.06 2.66
N THR A 10 6.58 10.95 3.52
CA THR A 10 7.05 11.07 4.89
C THR A 10 6.00 10.55 5.85
N LEU A 11 6.33 9.51 6.59
CA LEU A 11 5.52 9.02 7.70
C LEU A 11 5.88 9.83 8.95
N THR A 12 4.90 10.53 9.52
CA THR A 12 5.09 11.29 10.76
C THR A 12 5.63 10.37 11.86
N ASP A 13 6.62 10.85 12.63
CA ASP A 13 7.38 10.10 13.66
C ASP A 13 8.33 8.99 13.16
N HIS A 14 8.37 8.70 11.85
CA HIS A 14 9.18 7.61 11.29
C HIS A 14 10.11 8.02 10.14
N GLY A 15 9.88 9.19 9.53
CA GLY A 15 10.71 9.73 8.45
C GLY A 15 10.22 9.37 7.05
N SER A 16 11.05 9.65 6.05
CA SER A 16 10.73 9.44 4.63
C SER A 16 10.96 8.00 4.17
N MET A 17 9.99 7.45 3.46
CA MET A 17 10.00 6.09 2.91
C MET A 17 9.01 5.95 1.74
N LYS A 18 8.97 4.80 1.08
CA LYS A 18 7.97 4.52 0.03
C LYS A 18 6.55 4.48 0.60
N LEU A 19 5.55 4.93 -0.15
CA LEU A 19 4.14 4.92 0.27
C LEU A 19 3.69 3.52 0.70
N ARG A 20 4.08 2.47 -0.04
CA ARG A 20 3.81 1.08 0.35
C ARG A 20 4.37 0.72 1.71
N ALA A 21 5.60 1.11 2.00
CA ALA A 21 6.24 0.87 3.28
C ALA A 21 5.56 1.67 4.40
N ALA A 22 5.23 2.93 4.15
CA ALA A 22 4.54 3.79 5.11
C ALA A 22 3.15 3.25 5.48
N VAL A 23 2.38 2.78 4.51
CA VAL A 23 1.06 2.16 4.73
C VAL A 23 1.18 0.86 5.53
N LEU A 24 2.12 -0.02 5.18
CA LEU A 24 2.39 -1.24 5.95
C LEU A 24 2.80 -0.91 7.38
N ARG A 25 3.69 0.05 7.56
CA ARG A 25 4.15 0.48 8.88
C ARG A 25 3.00 1.04 9.71
N ALA A 26 2.19 1.92 9.14
CA ALA A 26 1.01 2.49 9.78
C ALA A 26 -0.02 1.42 10.20
N MET A 27 -0.13 0.32 9.46
CA MET A 27 -0.98 -0.82 9.82
C MET A 27 -0.38 -1.67 10.94
N THR A 28 0.95 -1.73 11.08
CA THR A 28 1.64 -2.41 12.19
C THR A 28 1.74 -1.58 13.48
N LEU A 29 1.45 -0.27 13.43
CA LEU A 29 1.51 0.60 14.60
C LEU A 29 0.41 0.31 15.61
N LEU A 30 0.70 0.65 16.88
CA LEU A 30 -0.25 0.50 17.97
C LEU A 30 -1.45 1.44 17.77
N PRO A 31 -2.65 1.11 18.29
CA PRO A 31 -3.86 1.94 18.13
C PRO A 31 -3.70 3.39 18.61
N LYS A 32 -2.84 3.62 19.61
CA LYS A 32 -2.53 4.97 20.13
C LYS A 32 -1.71 5.80 19.13
N GLU A 33 -0.75 5.16 18.46
CA GLU A 33 0.12 5.80 17.48
C GLU A 33 -0.64 6.00 16.17
N ARG A 34 -1.41 5.00 15.72
CA ARG A 34 -2.15 5.07 14.45
C ARG A 34 -3.15 6.22 14.37
N LYS A 35 -3.70 6.70 15.50
CA LYS A 35 -4.58 7.89 15.51
C LYS A 35 -3.84 9.19 15.22
N ARG A 36 -2.53 9.24 15.49
CA ARG A 36 -1.67 10.41 15.27
C ARG A 36 -0.84 10.27 13.99
N THR A 37 -0.65 9.04 13.52
CA THR A 37 0.06 8.74 12.28
C THR A 37 -0.64 9.36 11.08
N THR A 38 0.12 10.17 10.35
CA THR A 38 -0.24 10.73 9.06
C THR A 38 0.89 10.48 8.08
N ILE A 39 0.53 10.30 6.80
CA ILE A 39 1.51 10.25 5.72
C ILE A 39 1.46 11.59 5.01
N VAL A 40 2.56 12.32 5.06
CA VAL A 40 2.78 13.57 4.33
C VAL A 40 3.43 13.23 3.00
N ARG A 41 2.86 13.69 1.91
CA ARG A 41 3.30 13.46 0.54
C ARG A 41 3.41 14.78 -0.20
N GLU A 42 4.30 14.84 -1.18
CA GLU A 42 4.50 16.06 -1.97
C GLU A 42 3.37 16.28 -2.99
N GLY A 43 2.67 15.22 -3.40
CA GLY A 43 1.51 15.30 -4.31
C GLY A 43 0.18 15.54 -3.59
N GLU A 44 -0.86 15.95 -4.33
CA GLU A 44 -2.20 16.14 -3.76
C GLU A 44 -2.98 14.81 -3.61
N PRO A 45 -3.73 14.60 -2.51
CA PRO A 45 -3.70 15.37 -1.26
C PRO A 45 -2.38 15.14 -0.51
N ALA A 46 -1.80 16.23 -0.03
CA ALA A 46 -0.48 16.26 0.62
C ALA A 46 -0.43 15.55 1.98
N ILE A 47 -1.59 15.29 2.59
CA ILE A 47 -1.67 14.61 3.89
C ILE A 47 -2.72 13.52 3.79
N LEU A 48 -2.32 12.30 4.11
CA LEU A 48 -3.19 11.15 4.25
C LEU A 48 -3.36 10.80 5.73
N HIS A 49 -4.60 10.79 6.18
CA HIS A 49 -4.97 10.35 7.52
C HIS A 49 -5.09 8.83 7.58
N PHE A 50 -5.11 8.31 8.81
CA PHE A 50 -5.24 6.89 9.07
C PHE A 50 -6.40 6.21 8.32
N GLU A 51 -7.58 6.84 8.23
CA GLU A 51 -8.72 6.27 7.49
C GLU A 51 -8.43 6.09 5.99
N GLN A 52 -7.75 7.06 5.37
CA GLN A 52 -7.35 6.97 3.96
C GLN A 52 -6.27 5.91 3.77
N ILE A 53 -5.32 5.82 4.69
CA ILE A 53 -4.27 4.79 4.71
C ILE A 53 -4.90 3.39 4.79
N LYS A 54 -5.91 3.20 5.64
CA LYS A 54 -6.65 1.94 5.76
C LYS A 54 -7.36 1.56 4.46
N ASN A 55 -8.03 2.53 3.82
CA ASN A 55 -8.67 2.31 2.52
C ASN A 55 -7.66 2.00 1.41
N LEU A 56 -6.47 2.59 1.47
CA LEU A 56 -5.37 2.28 0.56
C LEU A 56 -4.83 0.86 0.77
N ALA A 57 -4.58 0.47 2.02
CA ALA A 57 -4.12 -0.86 2.38
C ALA A 57 -5.10 -1.93 1.87
N ALA A 58 -6.40 -1.72 2.07
CA ALA A 58 -7.44 -2.62 1.58
C ALA A 58 -7.43 -2.76 0.04
N GLN A 59 -7.24 -1.66 -0.70
CA GLN A 59 -7.13 -1.71 -2.16
C GLN A 59 -5.90 -2.46 -2.65
N TRP A 60 -4.76 -2.32 -1.94
CA TRP A 60 -3.52 -3.01 -2.31
C TRP A 60 -3.50 -4.48 -1.92
N GLU A 61 -4.14 -4.88 -0.82
CA GLU A 61 -4.31 -6.31 -0.49
C GLU A 61 -5.18 -7.02 -1.53
N VAL A 62 -6.23 -6.34 -2.02
CA VAL A 62 -7.07 -6.87 -3.10
C VAL A 62 -6.28 -7.00 -4.41
N GLN A 63 -5.39 -6.05 -4.74
CA GLN A 63 -4.52 -6.16 -5.92
C GLN A 63 -3.45 -7.25 -5.80
N GLY A 64 -2.99 -7.56 -4.59
CA GLY A 64 -2.10 -8.70 -4.31
C GLY A 64 -2.78 -10.07 -4.44
N SER A 65 -4.11 -10.10 -4.60
CA SER A 65 -4.91 -11.32 -4.72
C SER A 65 -5.50 -11.54 -6.11
N ALA A 66 -5.11 -10.75 -7.13
CA ALA A 66 -5.15 -11.21 -8.51
C ALA A 66 -3.99 -12.18 -8.77
N ARG A 67 -3.96 -13.27 -7.98
CA ARG A 67 -3.45 -14.53 -8.48
C ARG A 67 -4.35 -14.87 -9.66
N GLY A 68 -3.89 -14.58 -10.87
CA GLY A 68 -4.38 -15.30 -12.04
C GLY A 68 -4.34 -16.80 -11.71
N PRO A 69 -5.33 -17.59 -12.14
CA PRO A 69 -5.16 -19.03 -12.08
C PRO A 69 -3.91 -19.35 -12.90
N PHE A 70 -2.94 -19.94 -12.19
CA PHE A 70 -2.09 -21.03 -12.65
C PHE A 70 -2.18 -21.30 -14.15
N ASP A 71 -1.07 -21.02 -14.84
CA ASP A 71 -0.46 -21.91 -15.83
C ASP A 71 -1.37 -23.05 -16.32
N THR A 72 -2.11 -22.84 -17.40
CA THR A 72 -2.35 -23.93 -18.33
C THR A 72 -1.22 -23.88 -19.33
N SER A 73 -0.13 -24.58 -18.97
CA SER A 73 0.75 -25.24 -19.92
C SER A 73 -0.09 -25.82 -21.06
N ASN A 74 -0.23 -25.06 -22.15
CA ASN A 74 -0.59 -25.63 -23.43
C ASN A 74 0.70 -26.20 -24.02
N VAL A 75 1.19 -27.28 -23.40
CA VAL A 75 2.04 -28.23 -24.10
C VAL A 75 1.08 -29.01 -24.99
N SER A 76 0.95 -28.56 -26.24
CA SER A 76 0.42 -29.45 -27.26
C SER A 76 1.51 -30.47 -27.54
N ASP A 77 1.34 -31.64 -26.92
CA ASP A 77 2.08 -32.88 -27.13
C ASP A 77 2.33 -33.13 -28.64
N PRO A 78 3.56 -33.49 -29.05
CA PRO A 78 3.80 -34.14 -30.32
C PRO A 78 3.80 -35.67 -30.14
N CYS A 79 2.71 -36.33 -30.54
CA CYS A 79 2.67 -37.74 -30.98
C CYS A 79 1.44 -37.98 -31.86
#